data_AF-A0A6A0GUI1-F1
#
_entry.id   AF-A0A6A0GUI1-F1
#
_cell.length_a   1.000
_cell.length_b   1.000
_cell.length_c   1.000
_cell.angle_alpha   90.00
_cell.angle_beta   90.00
_cell.angle_gamma   90.00
#
_symmetry.space_group_name_H-M   'P 1'
#
loop_
_entity.id
_entity.type
_entity.pdbx_description
1 polymer ?
#
loop_
_entity_poly.entity_id
_entity_poly.type
_entity_poly.pdbx_seq_one_letter_code
_entity_poly.pdbx_strand_id
1 'polypeptide(L)'
;MQACYRVVFLNYPVLNNAAQGDPPKLGGAFVDVFRLIAKELDICYTPVLPTQNLYGNKLPNGTWNGMLGMLEREEADMSASGLFGDFERVKNFAFSEYVFMDYTSIAYKEPVVEPNMAGFLLPFTLKAIVIYKI
;
A
#
# COMPACT_ATOMS: atom_id res chain seq x y z
N MET A 1 23.91 -28.08 -2.25
CA MET A 1 23.36 -27.27 -1.15
C MET A 1 22.47 -26.23 -1.79
N GLN A 2 21.16 -26.30 -1.59
CA GLN A 2 20.22 -25.38 -2.22
C GLN A 2 20.36 -24.01 -1.53
N ALA A 3 20.58 -22.95 -2.32
CA ALA A 3 20.71 -21.60 -1.78
C ALA A 3 19.36 -21.13 -1.23
N CYS A 4 19.37 -20.40 -0.10
CA CYS A 4 18.17 -19.80 0.48
C CYS A 4 17.63 -18.68 -0.43
N TYR A 5 16.31 -18.55 -0.52
CA TYR A 5 15.66 -17.53 -1.33
C TYR A 5 15.91 -16.13 -0.78
N ARG A 6 16.24 -15.17 -1.64
CA ARG A 6 16.36 -13.75 -1.29
C ARG A 6 14.98 -13.13 -1.32
N VAL A 7 14.47 -12.77 -0.15
CA VAL A 7 13.10 -12.26 0.00
C VAL A 7 13.15 -10.79 0.32
N VAL A 8 12.54 -9.97 -0.53
CA VAL A 8 12.52 -8.52 -0.35
C VAL A 8 11.38 -8.07 0.58
N PHE A 9 11.74 -7.26 1.57
CA PHE A 9 10.81 -6.64 2.52
C PHE A 9 10.83 -5.12 2.38
N LEU A 10 9.64 -4.53 2.22
CA LEU A 10 9.43 -3.08 2.21
C LEU A 10 8.94 -2.61 3.56
N ASN A 11 9.36 -1.41 3.93
CA ASN A 11 8.89 -0.75 5.12
C ASN A 11 7.57 -0.02 4.83
N TYR A 12 6.48 -0.53 5.37
CA TYR A 12 5.16 0.11 5.37
C TYR A 12 4.65 0.17 6.81
N PRO A 13 4.94 1.26 7.54
CA PRO A 13 4.57 1.42 8.94
C PRO A 13 3.07 1.16 9.10
N VAL A 14 2.70 0.17 9.92
CA VAL A 14 1.38 -0.45 10.17
C VAL A 14 1.34 -1.95 9.78
N LEU A 15 1.78 -2.33 8.57
CA LEU A 15 1.66 -3.73 8.10
C LEU A 15 3.00 -4.47 8.06
N ASN A 16 4.08 -3.77 7.70
CA ASN A 16 5.41 -4.34 7.54
C ASN A 16 6.46 -3.34 8.02
N ASN A 17 7.27 -3.72 9.01
CA ASN A 17 8.40 -2.94 9.46
C ASN A 17 9.67 -3.64 8.99
N ALA A 18 10.41 -2.97 8.12
CA ALA A 18 11.64 -3.48 7.54
C ALA A 18 12.73 -2.42 7.70
N ALA A 19 13.50 -2.53 8.77
CA ALA A 19 14.55 -1.57 9.11
C ALA A 19 15.94 -2.13 8.80
N GLN A 20 16.82 -1.24 8.33
CA GLN A 20 18.24 -1.52 8.08
C GLN A 20 18.90 -2.11 9.33
N GLY A 21 19.74 -3.13 9.13
CA GLY A 21 20.45 -3.87 10.17
C GLY A 21 21.16 -5.08 9.59
N ASP A 22 22.06 -5.70 10.37
CA ASP A 22 22.71 -6.95 10.02
C ASP A 22 22.46 -8.00 11.12
N PRO A 23 21.46 -8.91 10.95
CA PRO A 23 20.49 -8.96 9.84
C PRO A 23 19.40 -7.87 9.93
N PRO A 24 18.67 -7.59 8.84
CA PRO A 24 17.54 -6.65 8.83
C PRO A 24 16.53 -6.91 9.94
N LYS A 25 16.07 -5.84 10.59
CA LYS A 25 15.02 -5.95 11.62
C LYS A 25 13.66 -5.98 10.94
N LEU A 26 13.01 -7.14 11.02
CA LEU A 26 11.70 -7.38 10.42
C LEU A 26 10.62 -7.55 11.49
N GLY A 27 9.47 -6.91 11.28
CA GLY A 27 8.29 -7.09 12.12
C GLY A 27 7.00 -6.62 11.44
N GLY A 28 5.87 -6.77 12.13
CA GLY A 28 4.55 -6.45 11.60
C GLY A 28 3.80 -7.68 11.08
N ALA A 29 2.50 -7.54 10.91
CA ALA A 29 1.59 -8.65 10.65
C ALA A 29 1.96 -9.45 9.40
N PHE A 30 2.35 -8.79 8.30
CA PHE A 30 2.68 -9.50 7.05
C PHE A 30 4.02 -10.25 7.13
N VAL A 31 4.97 -9.76 7.92
CA VAL A 31 6.21 -10.50 8.19
C VAL A 31 5.90 -11.78 8.97
N ASP A 32 5.02 -11.70 9.96
CA ASP A 32 4.66 -12.86 10.78
C ASP A 32 3.89 -13.90 9.98
N VAL A 33 2.96 -13.47 9.11
CA VAL A 33 2.29 -14.37 8.16
C VAL A 33 3.29 -15.02 7.21
N PHE A 34 4.23 -14.27 6.64
CA PHE A 34 5.26 -14.85 5.77
C PHE A 34 6.16 -15.85 6.52
N ARG A 35 6.56 -15.55 7.77
CA ARG A 35 7.34 -16.47 8.60
C ARG A 35 6.61 -17.79 8.84
N LEU A 36 5.29 -17.74 9.06
CA LEU A 36 4.46 -18.93 9.18
C LEU A 36 4.45 -19.72 7.88
N ILE A 37 4.23 -19.07 6.74
CA ILE A 37 4.25 -19.72 5.42
C ILE A 37 5.62 -20.37 5.16
N ALA A 38 6.71 -19.63 5.38
CA ALA A 38 8.06 -20.14 5.19
C ALA A 38 8.37 -21.33 6.09
N LYS A 39 7.87 -21.34 7.33
CA LYS A 39 8.01 -22.44 8.27
C LYS A 39 7.23 -23.68 7.82
N GLU A 40 5.97 -23.53 7.43
CA GLU A 40 5.13 -24.66 6.99
C GLU A 40 5.61 -25.28 5.68
N LEU A 41 6.24 -24.49 4.81
CA LEU A 41 6.79 -24.93 3.53
C LEU A 41 8.28 -25.33 3.60
N ASP A 42 8.91 -25.25 4.78
CA ASP A 42 10.35 -25.50 4.99
C ASP A 42 11.26 -24.70 4.03
N ILE A 43 10.91 -23.43 3.80
CA ILE A 43 11.63 -22.53 2.89
C ILE A 43 12.70 -21.77 3.68
N CYS A 44 13.97 -21.96 3.30
CA CYS A 44 15.04 -21.08 3.76
C CYS A 44 15.03 -19.76 2.99
N TYR A 45 15.12 -18.64 3.71
CA TYR A 45 15.21 -17.31 3.09
C TYR A 45 16.21 -16.37 3.76
N THR A 46 16.74 -15.43 2.97
CA THR A 46 17.54 -14.31 3.43
C THR A 46 16.80 -13.00 3.16
N PRO A 47 16.55 -12.17 4.18
CA PRO A 47 15.83 -10.92 3.97
C PRO A 47 16.73 -9.89 3.29
N VAL A 48 16.20 -9.25 2.25
CA VAL A 48 16.86 -8.13 1.56
C VAL A 48 15.96 -6.90 1.62
N LEU A 49 16.59 -5.73 1.71
CA LEU A 49 15.88 -4.45 1.70
C LEU A 49 16.21 -3.72 0.41
N PRO A 50 15.23 -3.07 -0.23
CA PRO A 50 15.50 -2.26 -1.40
C PRO A 50 16.23 -0.98 -1.02
N THR A 51 17.14 -0.52 -1.88
CA THR A 51 17.87 0.75 -1.71
C THR A 51 16.94 1.94 -1.50
N GLN A 52 15.81 1.92 -2.19
CA GLN A 52 14.73 2.89 -2.04
C GLN A 52 13.46 2.14 -1.62
N ASN A 53 12.76 2.67 -0.61
CA ASN A 53 11.53 2.07 -0.09
C ASN A 53 10.34 2.29 -1.03
N LEU A 54 10.42 1.73 -2.23
CA LEU A 54 9.45 1.84 -3.32
C LEU A 54 8.97 0.45 -3.71
N TYR A 55 7.65 0.29 -3.89
CA TYR A 55 7.06 -0.92 -4.46
C TYR A 55 7.62 -1.23 -5.85
N GLY A 56 7.72 -0.20 -6.68
CA GLY A 56 8.19 -0.31 -8.04
C GLY A 56 7.17 0.22 -9.02
N ASN A 57 7.66 1.06 -9.92
CA ASN A 57 6.94 1.67 -11.02
C ASN A 57 7.67 1.31 -12.31
N LYS A 58 6.88 1.10 -13.36
CA LYS A 58 7.40 0.95 -14.71
C LYS A 58 7.93 2.29 -15.20
N LEU A 59 9.19 2.33 -15.58
CA LEU A 59 9.85 3.51 -16.10
C LEU A 59 9.59 3.66 -17.62
N PRO A 60 9.81 4.85 -18.21
CA PRO A 60 9.59 5.07 -19.65
C PRO A 60 10.44 4.18 -20.56
N ASN A 61 11.59 3.69 -20.06
CA ASN A 61 12.45 2.74 -20.76
C ASN A 61 11.93 1.28 -20.69
N GLY A 62 10.81 1.04 -20.01
CA GLY A 62 10.18 -0.28 -19.86
C GLY A 62 10.63 -1.07 -18.63
N THR A 63 11.69 -0.66 -17.93
CA THR A 63 12.22 -1.37 -16.75
C THR A 63 11.49 -0.96 -15.48
N TRP A 64 11.64 -1.74 -14.41
CA TRP A 64 11.05 -1.45 -13.11
C TRP A 64 12.08 -0.93 -12.11
N ASN A 65 11.64 -0.05 -11.21
CA ASN A 65 12.45 0.39 -10.06
C ASN A 65 11.97 -0.23 -8.75
N GLY A 66 12.60 0.14 -7.63
CA GLY A 66 12.22 -0.33 -6.30
C GLY A 66 12.28 -1.85 -6.17
N MET A 67 11.37 -2.39 -5.37
CA MET A 67 11.24 -3.81 -5.09
C MET A 67 10.97 -4.63 -6.36
N LEU A 68 10.03 -4.22 -7.22
CA LEU A 68 9.77 -4.92 -8.49
C LEU A 68 10.97 -4.88 -9.43
N GLY A 69 11.74 -3.79 -9.43
CA GLY A 69 12.99 -3.71 -10.17
C GLY A 69 14.06 -4.68 -9.67
N MET A 70 14.13 -4.93 -8.36
CA MET A 70 15.03 -5.95 -7.81
C MET A 70 14.64 -7.36 -8.28
N LEU A 71 13.33 -7.65 -8.36
CA LEU A 71 12.84 -8.92 -8.90
C LEU A 71 13.17 -9.06 -10.39
N GLU A 72 12.96 -7.99 -11.18
CA GLU A 72 13.28 -7.97 -12.62
C GLU A 72 14.78 -8.18 -12.89
N ARG A 73 15.66 -7.63 -12.03
CA ARG A 73 17.11 -7.78 -12.14
C ARG A 73 17.67 -9.01 -11.42
N GLU A 74 16.80 -9.89 -10.93
CA GLU A 74 17.18 -11.10 -10.19
C GLU A 74 18.08 -10.80 -8.97
N GLU A 75 17.91 -9.64 -8.34
CA GLU A 75 18.57 -9.25 -7.08
C GLU A 75 17.82 -9.83 -5.87
N ALA A 76 16.53 -10.12 -6.04
CA ALA A 76 15.67 -10.85 -5.12
C ALA A 76 14.86 -11.91 -5.89
N ASP A 77 14.46 -12.98 -5.19
CA ASP A 77 13.75 -14.11 -5.79
C ASP A 77 12.23 -14.00 -5.58
N MET A 78 11.79 -13.35 -4.50
CA MET A 78 10.37 -13.06 -4.24
C MET A 78 10.20 -11.87 -3.28
N SER A 79 8.98 -11.35 -3.17
CA SER A 79 8.60 -10.34 -2.18
C SER A 79 7.67 -10.92 -1.13
N ALA A 80 7.90 -10.54 0.12
CA ALA A 80 7.00 -10.79 1.25
C ALA A 80 6.33 -9.50 1.75
N SER A 81 6.19 -8.52 0.87
CA SER A 81 5.56 -7.23 1.17
C SER A 81 4.19 -7.14 0.54
N GLY A 82 3.24 -6.52 1.23
CA GLY A 82 1.91 -6.26 0.68
C GLY A 82 2.01 -5.37 -0.57
N LEU A 83 1.49 -5.84 -1.70
CA LEU A 83 1.53 -5.14 -2.98
C LEU A 83 0.15 -5.19 -3.64
N PHE A 84 -0.33 -4.04 -4.08
CA PHE A 84 -1.54 -3.99 -4.91
C PHE A 84 -1.25 -4.54 -6.31
N GLY A 85 -2.05 -5.52 -6.73
CA GLY A 85 -2.06 -6.05 -8.09
C GLY A 85 -2.80 -5.08 -9.03
N ASP A 86 -2.05 -4.36 -9.86
CA ASP A 86 -2.60 -3.64 -11.00
C ASP A 86 -2.34 -4.42 -12.31
N PHE A 87 -2.98 -3.99 -13.40
CA PHE A 87 -2.88 -4.68 -14.70
C PHE A 87 -1.43 -4.84 -15.19
N GLU A 88 -0.60 -3.79 -15.05
CA GLU A 88 0.78 -3.86 -15.51
C GLU A 88 1.60 -4.78 -14.62
N ARG A 89 1.41 -4.76 -13.30
CA ARG A 89 2.14 -5.63 -12.38
C ARG A 89 1.81 -7.10 -12.60
N VAL A 90 0.53 -7.45 -12.66
CA VAL A 90 0.09 -8.85 -12.85
C VAL A 90 0.49 -9.39 -14.22
N LYS A 91 0.58 -8.53 -15.24
CA LYS A 91 1.06 -8.91 -16.57
C LYS A 91 2.56 -9.22 -16.62
N ASN A 92 3.38 -8.56 -15.80
CA ASN A 92 4.85 -8.69 -15.86
C ASN A 92 5.43 -9.57 -14.74
N PHE A 93 4.70 -9.78 -13.64
CA PHE A 93 5.15 -10.55 -12.47
C PHE A 93 4.10 -11.58 -12.06
N ALA A 94 4.57 -12.72 -11.56
CA ALA A 94 3.71 -13.73 -10.95
C ALA A 94 3.34 -13.31 -9.52
N PHE A 95 2.05 -13.37 -9.19
CA PHE A 95 1.53 -13.14 -7.85
C PHE A 95 1.10 -14.45 -7.21
N SER A 96 1.21 -14.54 -5.88
CA SER A 96 0.55 -15.58 -5.12
C SER A 96 -0.96 -15.35 -5.06
N GLU A 97 -1.68 -16.32 -4.51
CA GLU A 97 -3.04 -16.08 -4.03
C GLU A 97 -3.06 -14.95 -2.99
N TYR A 98 -4.21 -14.27 -2.90
CA TYR A 98 -4.38 -13.13 -2.00
C TYR A 98 -4.35 -13.59 -0.53
N VAL A 99 -3.35 -13.12 0.20
CA VAL A 99 -3.23 -13.33 1.66
C VAL A 99 -4.10 -12.33 2.45
N PHE A 100 -4.41 -11.19 1.84
CA PHE A 100 -5.20 -10.11 2.43
C PHE A 100 -5.99 -9.40 1.33
N MET A 101 -7.25 -9.07 1.61
CA MET A 101 -8.11 -8.27 0.75
C MET A 101 -8.36 -6.91 1.41
N ASP A 102 -7.98 -5.84 0.70
CA ASP A 102 -8.14 -4.47 1.18
C ASP A 102 -9.31 -3.77 0.48
N TYR A 103 -9.85 -2.74 1.13
CA TYR A 103 -10.92 -1.90 0.60
C TYR A 103 -10.57 -0.43 0.74
N THR A 104 -10.65 0.31 -0.37
CA THR A 104 -10.47 1.76 -0.35
C THR A 104 -11.75 2.45 0.11
N SER A 105 -11.64 3.27 1.16
CA SER A 105 -12.74 4.11 1.65
C SER A 105 -12.34 5.58 1.71
N ILE A 106 -13.32 6.48 1.68
CA ILE A 106 -13.11 7.92 1.82
C ILE A 106 -13.36 8.29 3.28
N ALA A 107 -12.33 8.74 3.97
CA ALA A 107 -12.45 9.36 5.27
C ALA A 107 -12.56 10.88 5.10
N TYR A 108 -13.54 11.50 5.76
CA TYR A 108 -13.67 12.94 5.87
C TYR A 108 -13.97 13.32 7.31
N LYS A 109 -13.59 14.54 7.71
CA LYS A 109 -13.91 15.05 9.03
C LYS A 109 -15.42 15.22 9.14
N GLU A 110 -16.02 14.69 10.20
CA GLU A 110 -17.44 14.90 10.49
C GLU A 110 -17.75 16.41 10.47
N PRO A 111 -18.71 16.86 9.65
CA PRO A 111 -19.03 18.27 9.54
C PRO A 111 -19.69 18.74 10.84
N VAL A 112 -19.18 19.82 11.41
CA VAL A 112 -19.86 20.51 12.50
C VAL A 112 -20.95 21.38 11.88
N VAL A 113 -22.22 21.07 12.17
CA VAL A 113 -23.36 21.87 11.71
C VAL A 113 -23.42 23.16 12.52
N GLU A 114 -23.13 24.29 11.87
CA GLU A 114 -23.33 25.60 12.47
C GLU A 114 -24.78 26.08 12.23
N PRO A 115 -25.48 26.60 13.26
CA PRO A 115 -26.82 27.15 13.08
C PRO A 115 -26.79 28.35 12.11
N ASN A 116 -27.38 28.19 10.93
CA ASN A 116 -27.62 29.32 10.04
C ASN A 116 -28.98 29.94 10.37
N MET A 117 -28.98 30.95 11.25
CA MET A 117 -30.21 31.64 11.67
C MET A 117 -30.91 32.37 10.51
N ALA A 118 -30.18 32.75 9.46
CA ALA A 118 -30.74 33.32 8.23
C ALA A 118 -31.02 32.24 7.17
N GLY A 119 -30.87 30.95 7.51
CA GLY A 119 -31.04 29.82 6.60
C GLY A 119 -32.43 29.77 5.96
N PHE A 120 -33.45 30.27 6.67
CA PHE A 120 -34.82 30.39 6.16
C PHE A 120 -34.96 31.35 4.96
N LEU A 121 -33.99 32.24 4.74
CA LEU A 121 -33.97 33.16 3.59
C LEU A 121 -33.32 32.54 2.36
N LEU A 122 -32.51 31.48 2.51
CA LEU A 122 -31.78 30.83 1.41
C LEU A 122 -32.65 30.40 0.22
N PRO A 123 -33.90 29.90 0.39
CA PRO A 123 -34.74 29.54 -0.77
C PRO A 123 -35.41 30.74 -1.45
N PHE A 124 -35.33 31.95 -0.89
CA PHE A 124 -35.99 33.14 -1.43
C PHE A 124 -35.02 34.08 -2.14
N THR A 125 -35.45 34.63 -3.27
CA THR A 125 -34.73 35.74 -3.89
C THR A 125 -34.97 37.03 -3.11
N LEU A 126 -33.98 37.94 -3.08
CA LEU A 126 -34.12 39.25 -2.44
C LEU A 126 -35.38 40.02 -2.91
N LYS A 127 -35.77 39.83 -4.17
CA LYS A 127 -37.00 40.44 -4.72
C LYS A 127 -38.27 39.86 -4.09
N ALA A 128 -38.33 38.55 -3.83
CA ALA A 128 -39.49 37.93 -3.17
C ALA A 128 -39.63 38.39 -1.70
N ILE A 129 -38.52 38.60 -1.00
CA ILE A 129 -38.51 39.06 0.40
C ILE A 129 -39.02 40.51 0.50
N VAL A 130 -38.65 41.38 -0.45
CA VAL A 130 -39.02 42.81 -0.43
C VAL A 130 -40.51 43.04 -0.72
N ILE A 131 -41.17 42.14 -1.45
CA ILE A 131 -42.61 42.26 -1.77
C ILE A 131 -43.51 42.05 -0.53
N TYR A 132 -43.03 41.36 0.51
CA TYR A 132 -43.77 41.12 1.75
C TYR A 132 -43.50 42.16 2.87
N LYS A 133 -42.77 43.24 2.58
CA LYS A 133 -42.63 44.37 3.51
C LYS A 133 -43.87 45.28 3.41
N ILE A 134 -44.85 45.02 4.28
CA ILE A 134 -45.98 45.93 4.59
C ILE A 134 -45.46 47.12 5.40
#